data_AF-X1P1Y2-F1
#
_entry.id   AF-X1P1Y2-F1
#
_cell.length_a   1.000
_cell.length_b   1.000
_cell.length_c   1.000
_cell.angle_alpha   90.00
_cell.angle_beta   90.00
_cell.angle_gamma   90.00
#
_symmetry.space_group_name_H-M   'P 1'
#
loop_
_entity.id
_entity.type
_entity.pdbx_description
1 polymer ?
#
loop_
_entity_poly.entity_id
_entity_poly.type
_entity_poly.pdbx_seq_one_letter_code
_entity_poly.pdbx_strand_id
1 'polypeptide(L)'
;MGAIMQSGANTTDLCHFAALQGVRFSKLASYGNALDINEIDLFEYLTEDPKTEVILCYNEGFRDEPQKFLEIVRKVASKKPVIICKGGRTKAGARFTPGHTASNAEIGQEIWGEPIREAGAILVRDLDELLDMAVAFSQLPPIKGNRIGTGGGGGGNIVLYTDTWEENGFELPPLPQGIREEFKRRGSQL
;
A
#
# COMPACT_ATOMS: atom_id res chain seq x y z
N MET A 1 -1.03 12.90 1.24
CA MET A 1 -1.50 11.56 1.70
C MET A 1 -1.97 11.61 3.14
N GLY A 2 -2.88 10.74 3.56
CA GLY A 2 -3.24 10.52 4.97
C GLY A 2 -2.73 9.15 5.43
N ALA A 3 -2.39 9.00 6.70
CA ALA A 3 -1.92 7.72 7.24
C ALA A 3 -2.46 7.45 8.65
N ILE A 4 -2.95 6.22 8.85
CA ILE A 4 -3.52 5.69 10.09
C ILE A 4 -2.64 4.52 10.55
N MET A 5 -1.94 4.67 11.68
CA MET A 5 -0.92 3.72 12.10
C MET A 5 -1.17 3.27 13.54
N GLN A 6 -1.39 1.98 13.76
CA GLN A 6 -1.65 1.48 15.12
C GLN A 6 -0.39 1.53 16.00
N SER A 7 0.78 1.22 15.45
CA SER A 7 2.06 1.22 16.17
C SER A 7 2.78 2.55 16.07
N GLY A 8 3.19 3.11 17.21
CA GLY A 8 3.92 4.39 17.29
C GLY A 8 5.33 4.33 16.69
N ALA A 9 6.05 3.22 16.90
CA ALA A 9 7.37 3.01 16.29
C ALA A 9 7.26 2.98 14.76
N ASN A 10 6.34 2.16 14.24
CA ASN A 10 6.08 2.07 12.80
C ASN A 10 5.61 3.41 12.21
N THR A 11 4.85 4.20 12.98
CA THR A 11 4.45 5.56 12.56
C THR A 11 5.67 6.46 12.37
N THR A 12 6.62 6.39 13.30
CA THR A 12 7.84 7.21 13.29
C THR A 12 8.73 6.81 12.12
N ASP A 13 8.91 5.51 11.90
CA ASP A 13 9.69 4.96 10.81
C ASP A 13 9.07 5.33 9.45
N LEU A 14 7.76 5.12 9.27
CA LEU A 14 7.05 5.50 8.06
C LEU A 14 7.23 7.00 7.78
N CYS A 15 7.08 7.87 8.80
CA CYS A 15 7.27 9.31 8.65
C CYS A 15 8.69 9.64 8.14
N HIS A 16 9.70 9.03 8.75
CA HIS A 16 11.10 9.27 8.42
C HIS A 16 11.44 8.81 7.00
N PHE A 17 11.13 7.55 6.66
CA PHE A 17 11.49 6.99 5.36
C PHE A 17 10.66 7.60 4.22
N ALA A 18 9.38 7.89 4.45
CA ALA A 18 8.56 8.64 3.50
C ALA A 18 9.15 10.03 3.23
N ALA A 19 9.62 10.74 4.26
CA ALA A 19 10.21 12.06 4.10
C ALA A 19 11.46 12.04 3.21
N LEU A 20 12.33 11.03 3.40
CA LEU A 20 13.53 10.80 2.57
C LEU A 20 13.19 10.52 1.10
N GLN A 21 12.06 9.85 0.85
CA GLN A 21 11.56 9.58 -0.49
C GLN A 21 10.67 10.71 -1.05
N GLY A 22 10.63 11.89 -0.42
CA GLY A 22 9.86 13.04 -0.90
C GLY A 22 8.34 12.94 -0.69
N VAL A 23 7.84 11.90 0.00
CA VAL A 23 6.42 11.75 0.32
C VAL A 23 6.02 12.70 1.45
N ARG A 24 4.80 13.24 1.38
CA ARG A 24 4.27 14.20 2.37
C ARG A 24 2.87 13.81 2.86
N PHE A 25 2.69 13.93 4.17
CA PHE A 25 1.43 13.64 4.84
C PHE A 25 0.63 14.93 5.10
N SER A 26 -0.63 14.91 4.70
CA SER A 26 -1.65 15.86 5.11
C SER A 26 -2.07 15.63 6.56
N LYS A 27 -2.09 14.36 7.00
CA LYS A 27 -2.28 13.86 8.37
C LYS A 27 -1.55 12.53 8.54
N LEU A 28 -0.95 12.33 9.70
CA LEU A 28 -0.34 11.07 10.12
C LEU A 28 -0.75 10.85 11.58
N ALA A 29 -1.54 9.81 11.83
CA ALA A 29 -2.09 9.52 13.15
C ALA A 29 -1.53 8.20 13.68
N SER A 30 -0.87 8.25 14.84
CA SER A 30 -0.63 7.06 15.65
C SER A 30 -1.72 6.94 16.71
N TYR A 31 -2.48 5.84 16.71
CA TYR A 31 -3.66 5.69 17.59
C TYR A 31 -3.55 4.57 18.63
N GLY A 32 -2.45 3.79 18.60
CA GLY A 32 -2.08 2.89 19.70
C GLY A 32 -3.14 1.84 20.02
N ASN A 33 -3.61 1.85 21.26
CA ASN A 33 -4.54 0.85 21.78
C ASN A 33 -5.99 1.03 21.30
N ALA A 34 -6.31 2.14 20.62
CA ALA A 34 -7.63 2.43 20.06
C ALA A 34 -8.79 2.46 21.07
N LEU A 35 -8.56 2.87 22.33
CA LEU A 35 -9.58 2.78 23.40
C LEU A 35 -10.82 3.65 23.18
N ASP A 36 -10.62 4.86 22.67
CA ASP A 36 -11.67 5.83 22.41
C ASP A 36 -11.78 6.05 20.89
N ILE A 37 -10.83 6.80 20.33
CA ILE A 37 -10.65 6.94 18.88
C ILE A 37 -9.95 5.70 18.31
N ASN A 38 -10.53 5.14 17.26
CA ASN A 38 -10.02 3.96 16.56
C ASN A 38 -9.87 4.21 15.05
N GLU A 39 -9.50 3.17 14.30
CA GLU A 39 -9.29 3.24 12.86
C GLU A 39 -10.56 3.65 12.08
N ILE A 40 -11.75 3.28 12.54
CA ILE A 40 -13.02 3.61 11.87
C ILE A 40 -13.22 5.13 11.90
N ASP A 41 -13.06 5.76 13.07
CA ASP A 41 -13.19 7.21 13.23
C ASP A 41 -12.19 7.96 12.34
N LEU A 42 -10.95 7.47 12.28
CA LEU A 42 -9.89 8.06 11.48
C LEU A 42 -10.14 7.87 9.98
N PHE A 43 -10.67 6.72 9.55
CA PHE A 43 -11.09 6.51 8.17
C PHE A 43 -12.22 7.45 7.78
N GLU A 44 -13.23 7.64 8.63
CA GLU A 44 -14.32 8.59 8.39
C GLU A 44 -13.80 10.02 8.25
N TYR A 45 -12.94 10.44 9.18
CA TYR A 45 -12.31 11.77 9.13
C TYR A 45 -11.51 11.98 7.84
N LEU A 46 -10.62 11.04 7.50
CA LEU A 46 -9.76 11.16 6.31
C LEU A 46 -10.54 11.04 5.00
N THR A 47 -11.69 10.36 5.01
CA THR A 47 -12.57 10.27 3.84
C THR A 47 -13.10 11.64 3.44
N GLU A 48 -13.45 12.48 4.42
CA GLU A 48 -14.03 13.80 4.18
C GLU A 48 -12.98 14.92 4.14
N ASP A 49 -11.72 14.67 4.54
CA ASP A 49 -10.63 15.66 4.43
C ASP A 49 -10.24 15.92 2.96
N PRO A 50 -10.46 17.13 2.41
CA PRO A 50 -10.12 17.43 1.02
C PRO A 50 -8.60 17.47 0.76
N LYS A 51 -7.76 17.53 1.81
CA LYS A 51 -6.30 17.48 1.67
C LYS A 51 -5.74 16.06 1.62
N THR A 52 -6.58 15.06 1.91
CA THR A 52 -6.21 13.65 1.88
C THR A 52 -6.71 13.02 0.58
N GLU A 53 -5.79 12.69 -0.33
CA GLU A 53 -6.15 12.05 -1.62
C GLU A 53 -6.00 10.52 -1.59
N VAL A 54 -5.12 10.01 -0.73
CA VAL A 54 -4.79 8.58 -0.57
C VAL A 54 -4.62 8.29 0.91
N ILE A 55 -5.12 7.13 1.37
CA ILE A 55 -5.06 6.72 2.77
C ILE A 55 -4.21 5.47 2.92
N LEU A 56 -3.15 5.56 3.74
CA LEU A 56 -2.35 4.42 4.18
C LEU A 56 -2.83 3.95 5.55
N CYS A 57 -2.82 2.64 5.77
CA CYS A 57 -3.23 2.06 7.04
C CYS A 57 -2.28 0.93 7.45
N TYR A 58 -1.77 0.99 8.68
CA TYR A 58 -1.19 -0.17 9.35
C TYR A 58 -2.06 -0.53 10.55
N ASN A 59 -2.57 -1.75 10.56
CA ASN A 59 -3.43 -2.25 11.62
C ASN A 59 -3.00 -3.68 12.01
N GLU A 60 -2.84 -3.94 13.30
CA GLU A 60 -2.44 -5.21 13.89
C GLU A 60 -3.65 -6.07 14.24
N GLY A 61 -4.78 -5.46 14.60
CA GLY A 61 -6.00 -6.14 14.99
C GLY A 61 -7.19 -5.20 14.93
N PHE A 62 -8.28 -5.70 14.34
CA PHE A 62 -9.57 -5.04 14.38
C PHE A 62 -10.26 -5.49 15.66
N ARG A 63 -10.84 -4.56 16.41
CA ARG A 63 -11.65 -4.89 17.59
C ARG A 63 -12.88 -5.70 17.19
N ASP A 64 -13.74 -6.04 18.15
CA ASP A 64 -14.90 -6.96 18.07
C ASP A 64 -15.96 -6.67 16.97
N GLU A 65 -15.67 -5.82 15.99
CA GLU A 65 -16.54 -5.37 14.92
C GLU A 65 -15.90 -5.49 13.51
N PRO A 66 -15.46 -6.69 13.10
CA PRO A 66 -14.74 -6.87 11.85
C PRO A 66 -15.55 -6.51 10.61
N GLN A 67 -16.88 -6.71 10.66
CA GLN A 67 -17.78 -6.32 9.58
C GLN A 67 -17.84 -4.80 9.42
N LYS A 68 -17.90 -4.04 10.52
CA LYS A 68 -17.89 -2.56 10.46
C LYS A 68 -16.60 -2.04 9.84
N PHE A 69 -15.46 -2.66 10.17
CA PHE A 69 -14.19 -2.33 9.54
C PHE A 69 -14.25 -2.51 8.01
N LEU A 70 -14.73 -3.65 7.53
CA LEU A 70 -14.84 -3.91 6.09
C LEU A 70 -15.84 -2.98 5.40
N GLU A 71 -16.94 -2.63 6.07
CA GLU A 71 -17.91 -1.65 5.58
C GLU A 71 -17.30 -0.26 5.43
N ILE A 72 -16.56 0.22 6.44
CA ILE A 72 -15.89 1.53 6.33
C ILE A 72 -14.83 1.51 5.24
N VAL A 73 -14.00 0.47 5.16
CA VAL A 73 -13.00 0.34 4.08
C VAL A 73 -13.68 0.38 2.71
N ARG A 74 -14.78 -0.35 2.51
CA ARG A 74 -15.54 -0.34 1.26
C ARG A 74 -16.07 1.05 0.92
N LYS A 75 -16.63 1.75 1.90
CA LYS A 75 -17.11 3.13 1.75
C LYS A 75 -15.96 4.07 1.37
N VAL A 76 -14.81 3.98 2.05
CA VAL A 76 -13.66 4.86 1.79
C VAL A 76 -13.01 4.55 0.43
N ALA A 77 -12.78 3.28 0.13
CA ALA A 77 -12.13 2.82 -1.11
C ALA A 77 -12.92 3.22 -2.37
N SER A 78 -14.25 3.37 -2.25
CA SER A 78 -15.08 3.89 -3.34
C SER A 78 -14.83 5.37 -3.68
N LYS A 79 -14.20 6.13 -2.78
CA LYS A 79 -13.91 7.57 -2.93
C LYS A 79 -12.42 7.86 -3.10
N LYS A 80 -11.55 7.15 -2.38
CA LYS A 80 -10.11 7.41 -2.30
C LYS A 80 -9.34 6.08 -2.27
N PRO A 81 -8.15 5.98 -2.91
CA PRO A 81 -7.32 4.80 -2.76
C PRO A 81 -6.97 4.53 -1.30
N VAL A 82 -7.17 3.28 -0.86
CA VAL A 82 -6.85 2.81 0.49
C VAL A 82 -5.82 1.69 0.38
N ILE A 83 -4.68 1.85 1.05
CA ILE A 83 -3.61 0.86 1.09
C ILE A 83 -3.44 0.38 2.52
N ILE A 84 -3.54 -0.93 2.75
CA ILE A 84 -3.57 -1.53 4.09
C ILE A 84 -2.44 -2.54 4.24
N CYS A 85 -1.63 -2.37 5.27
CA CYS A 85 -0.70 -3.36 5.78
C CYS A 85 -1.30 -4.01 7.04
N LYS A 86 -1.69 -5.29 6.95
CA LYS A 86 -2.22 -6.04 8.09
C LYS A 86 -1.08 -6.73 8.87
N GLY A 87 -0.86 -6.26 10.10
CA GLY A 87 -0.06 -6.95 11.11
C GLY A 87 -0.73 -8.24 11.59
N GLY A 88 0.01 -9.14 12.23
CA GLY A 88 -0.55 -10.38 12.76
C GLY A 88 -1.09 -11.36 11.70
N ARG A 89 -0.59 -11.31 10.46
CA ARG A 89 -1.08 -12.13 9.35
C ARG A 89 -0.81 -13.63 9.51
N THR A 90 0.19 -14.01 10.30
CA THR A 90 0.52 -15.41 10.58
C THR A 90 0.06 -15.78 11.98
N LYS A 91 -0.15 -17.08 12.25
CA LYS A 91 -0.46 -17.56 13.61
C LYS A 91 0.58 -17.13 14.64
N ALA A 92 1.85 -17.04 14.25
CA ALA A 92 2.91 -16.57 15.13
C ALA A 92 2.84 -15.06 15.36
N GLY A 93 2.68 -14.27 14.29
CA GLY A 93 2.57 -12.82 14.39
C GLY A 93 1.32 -12.36 15.12
N ALA A 94 0.20 -13.09 14.93
CA ALA A 94 -1.07 -12.80 15.59
C ALA A 94 -0.89 -12.76 17.11
N ARG A 95 -0.08 -13.66 17.70
CA ARG A 95 0.20 -13.76 19.15
C ARG A 95 0.75 -12.48 19.79
N PHE A 96 1.30 -11.57 18.99
CA PHE A 96 1.87 -10.32 19.46
C PHE A 96 0.93 -9.11 19.27
N THR A 97 -0.30 -9.34 18.78
CA THR A 97 -1.25 -8.26 18.51
C THR A 97 -2.09 -7.91 19.76
N PRO A 98 -2.38 -6.62 20.01
CA PRO A 98 -3.26 -6.21 21.12
C PRO A 98 -4.70 -6.66 20.84
N GLY A 99 -5.34 -7.36 21.79
CA GLY A 99 -6.76 -7.76 21.67
C GLY A 99 -7.06 -9.26 21.72
N HIS A 100 -6.15 -10.10 22.20
CA HIS A 100 -6.42 -11.53 22.42
C HIS A 100 -7.43 -11.79 23.55
N THR A 101 -8.72 -11.67 23.26
CA THR A 101 -9.66 -12.68 23.74
C THR A 101 -9.29 -13.99 23.05
N ALA A 102 -9.07 -15.04 23.86
CA ALA A 102 -8.48 -16.31 23.47
C ALA A 102 -9.26 -17.12 22.40
N SER A 103 -10.36 -16.59 21.84
CA SER A 103 -11.20 -17.26 20.86
C SER A 103 -10.83 -16.99 19.40
N ASN A 104 -10.14 -15.88 19.07
CA ASN A 104 -9.90 -15.47 17.67
C ASN A 104 -8.44 -15.57 17.21
N ALA A 105 -7.54 -16.06 18.08
CA ALA A 105 -6.10 -16.21 17.79
C ALA A 105 -5.78 -17.28 16.73
N GLU A 106 -6.78 -18.06 16.31
CA GLU A 106 -6.59 -19.16 15.36
C GLU A 106 -6.46 -18.70 13.90
N ILE A 107 -6.81 -17.44 13.60
CA ILE A 107 -7.17 -17.07 12.23
C ILE A 107 -6.35 -15.86 11.73
N GLY A 108 -5.37 -16.18 10.88
CA GLY A 108 -4.43 -15.23 10.29
C GLY A 108 -4.92 -14.60 8.98
N GLN A 109 -4.07 -14.65 7.96
CA GLN A 109 -4.25 -14.04 6.64
C GLN A 109 -5.52 -14.51 5.91
N GLU A 110 -5.98 -15.74 6.17
CA GLU A 110 -7.15 -16.34 5.54
C GLU A 110 -8.46 -15.58 5.82
N ILE A 111 -8.61 -14.92 6.98
CA ILE A 111 -9.84 -14.16 7.26
C ILE A 111 -9.79 -12.73 6.75
N TRP A 112 -8.63 -12.09 6.70
CA TRP A 112 -8.54 -10.66 6.41
C TRP A 112 -8.07 -10.36 4.99
N GLY A 113 -7.34 -11.28 4.37
CA GLY A 113 -6.69 -11.06 3.10
C GLY A 113 -7.66 -10.81 1.95
N GLU A 114 -8.61 -11.73 1.75
CA GLU A 114 -9.61 -11.61 0.68
C GLU A 114 -10.65 -10.53 1.00
N PRO A 115 -11.25 -10.46 2.21
CA PRO A 115 -12.28 -9.46 2.47
C PRO A 115 -11.81 -8.01 2.38
N ILE A 116 -10.55 -7.71 2.74
CA ILE A 116 -9.99 -6.37 2.54
C ILE A 116 -9.87 -6.03 1.04
N ARG A 117 -9.46 -6.99 0.21
CA ARG A 117 -9.38 -6.80 -1.24
C ARG A 117 -10.76 -6.65 -1.87
N GLU A 118 -11.74 -7.45 -1.43
CA GLU A 118 -13.14 -7.33 -1.86
C GLU A 118 -13.81 -6.02 -1.40
N ALA A 119 -13.33 -5.44 -0.29
CA ALA A 119 -13.69 -4.09 0.11
C ALA A 119 -13.05 -3.00 -0.77
N GLY A 120 -12.21 -3.36 -1.75
CA GLY A 120 -11.61 -2.44 -2.70
C GLY A 120 -10.32 -1.78 -2.22
N ALA A 121 -9.76 -2.21 -1.09
CA ALA A 121 -8.45 -1.74 -0.64
C ALA A 121 -7.31 -2.56 -1.24
N ILE A 122 -6.17 -1.91 -1.42
CA ILE A 122 -4.92 -2.56 -1.81
C ILE A 122 -4.26 -3.11 -0.55
N LEU A 123 -4.20 -4.44 -0.45
CA LEU A 123 -3.54 -5.11 0.66
C LEU A 123 -2.06 -5.33 0.34
N VAL A 124 -1.18 -4.72 1.13
CA VAL A 124 0.27 -4.90 1.05
C VAL A 124 0.75 -5.82 2.17
N ARG A 125 1.91 -6.44 1.94
CA ARG A 125 2.48 -7.41 2.86
C ARG A 125 3.11 -6.72 4.05
N ASP A 126 3.93 -5.72 3.88
CA ASP A 126 4.71 -5.11 4.96
C ASP A 126 4.82 -3.59 4.84
N LEU A 127 5.58 -2.98 5.75
CA LEU A 127 5.75 -1.53 5.79
C LEU A 127 6.61 -1.01 4.64
N ASP A 128 7.49 -1.85 4.08
CA ASP A 128 8.30 -1.48 2.92
C ASP A 128 7.38 -1.39 1.69
N GLU A 129 6.52 -2.37 1.46
CA GLU A 129 5.49 -2.27 0.41
C GLU A 129 4.50 -1.12 0.67
N LEU A 130 4.14 -0.83 1.93
CA LEU A 130 3.30 0.31 2.26
C LEU A 130 3.99 1.64 1.88
N LEU A 131 5.29 1.74 2.10
CA LEU A 131 6.11 2.88 1.72
C LEU A 131 6.27 2.97 0.19
N ASP A 132 6.51 1.86 -0.50
CA ASP A 132 6.60 1.82 -1.97
C ASP A 132 5.29 2.30 -2.60
N MET A 133 4.15 1.87 -2.06
CA MET A 133 2.85 2.37 -2.47
C MET A 133 2.67 3.86 -2.16
N ALA A 134 3.19 4.33 -1.02
CA ALA A 134 3.18 5.75 -0.69
C ALA A 134 3.94 6.58 -1.75
N VAL A 135 5.12 6.11 -2.15
CA VAL A 135 5.94 6.73 -3.19
C VAL A 135 5.24 6.71 -4.54
N ALA A 136 4.74 5.54 -4.95
CA ALA A 136 4.05 5.36 -6.22
C ALA A 136 2.85 6.31 -6.35
N PHE A 137 1.97 6.34 -5.35
CA PHE A 137 0.79 7.22 -5.35
C PHE A 137 1.14 8.70 -5.21
N SER A 138 2.30 9.04 -4.62
CA SER A 138 2.72 10.44 -4.46
C SER A 138 3.42 11.01 -5.69
N GLN A 139 4.01 10.17 -6.55
CA GLN A 139 4.92 10.63 -7.61
C GLN A 139 4.51 10.17 -9.00
N LEU A 140 3.72 9.11 -9.12
CA LEU A 140 3.33 8.55 -10.41
C LEU A 140 1.90 8.95 -10.76
N PRO A 141 1.62 9.28 -12.03
CA PRO A 141 0.25 9.39 -12.50
C PRO A 141 -0.43 8.01 -12.48
N PRO A 142 -1.78 7.94 -12.45
CA PRO A 142 -2.49 6.68 -12.58
C PRO A 142 -2.08 5.91 -13.84
N ILE A 143 -1.73 4.63 -13.66
CA ILE A 143 -1.40 3.73 -14.76
C ILE A 143 -2.70 3.35 -15.48
N LYS A 144 -2.79 3.61 -16.79
CA LYS A 144 -4.03 3.47 -17.58
C LYS A 144 -4.11 2.18 -18.42
N GLY A 145 -3.13 1.28 -18.30
CA GLY A 145 -3.08 0.06 -19.09
C GLY A 145 -1.99 -0.89 -18.60
N ASN A 146 -1.92 -2.06 -19.21
CA ASN A 146 -1.00 -3.14 -18.82
C ASN A 146 0.26 -3.22 -19.70
N ARG A 147 0.44 -2.35 -20.69
CA ARG A 147 1.60 -2.38 -21.59
C ARG A 147 2.74 -1.52 -21.05
N ILE A 148 3.87 -2.14 -20.71
CA ILE A 148 5.05 -1.50 -20.11
C ILE A 148 6.25 -1.63 -21.06
N GLY A 149 7.07 -0.57 -21.12
CA GLY A 149 8.41 -0.64 -21.71
C GLY A 149 9.49 -0.58 -20.62
N THR A 150 10.51 -1.41 -20.72
CA THR A 150 11.66 -1.45 -19.79
C THR A 150 12.92 -0.90 -20.45
N GLY A 151 13.80 -0.29 -19.67
CA GLY A 151 15.09 0.23 -20.14
C GLY A 151 15.97 0.71 -18.99
N GLY A 152 17.30 0.72 -19.17
CA GLY A 152 18.24 1.15 -18.12
C GLY A 152 19.67 0.62 -18.29
N GLY A 153 20.58 1.10 -17.43
CA GLY A 153 22.02 0.81 -17.49
C GLY A 153 22.44 -0.51 -16.83
N GLY A 154 21.83 -1.63 -17.23
CA GLY A 154 22.22 -2.96 -16.74
C GLY A 154 21.33 -4.07 -17.30
N GLY A 155 21.87 -4.91 -18.19
CA GLY A 155 21.11 -5.96 -18.87
C GLY A 155 20.46 -6.98 -17.93
N GLY A 156 21.16 -7.38 -16.86
CA GLY A 156 20.62 -8.33 -15.87
C GLY A 156 19.40 -7.78 -15.13
N ASN A 157 19.41 -6.50 -14.75
CA ASN A 157 18.26 -5.87 -14.08
C ASN A 157 17.05 -5.80 -15.01
N ILE A 158 17.25 -5.51 -16.30
CA ILE A 158 16.16 -5.48 -17.29
C ILE A 158 15.49 -6.85 -17.39
N VAL A 159 16.24 -7.95 -17.33
CA VAL A 159 15.68 -9.31 -17.33
C VAL A 159 14.79 -9.50 -16.09
N LEU A 160 15.34 -9.26 -14.89
CA LEU A 160 14.59 -9.44 -13.64
C LEU A 160 13.32 -8.57 -13.56
N TYR A 161 13.39 -7.32 -14.02
CA TYR A 161 12.22 -6.44 -14.06
C TYR A 161 11.17 -6.96 -15.05
N THR A 162 11.61 -7.40 -16.23
CA THR A 162 10.71 -7.93 -17.26
C THR A 162 9.97 -9.16 -16.76
N ASP A 163 10.69 -10.09 -16.13
CA ASP A 163 10.10 -11.28 -15.50
C ASP A 163 9.06 -10.86 -14.44
N THR A 164 9.43 -9.94 -13.54
CA THR A 164 8.53 -9.43 -12.48
C THR A 164 7.26 -8.80 -13.06
N TRP A 165 7.38 -7.99 -14.11
CA TRP A 165 6.22 -7.34 -14.73
C TRP A 165 5.29 -8.36 -15.40
N GLU A 166 5.85 -9.31 -16.14
CA GLU A 166 5.08 -10.36 -16.83
C GLU A 166 4.37 -11.30 -15.84
N GLU A 167 5.05 -11.70 -14.76
CA GLU A 167 4.47 -12.49 -13.66
C GLU A 167 3.28 -11.80 -12.98
N ASN A 168 3.25 -10.46 -13.01
CA ASN A 168 2.16 -9.65 -12.45
C ASN A 168 1.12 -9.23 -13.51
N GLY A 169 1.13 -9.84 -14.69
CA GLY A 169 0.11 -9.66 -15.73
C GLY A 169 0.28 -8.43 -16.62
N PHE A 170 1.46 -7.80 -16.60
CA PHE A 170 1.80 -6.74 -17.55
C PHE A 170 2.35 -7.33 -18.85
N GLU A 171 2.07 -6.64 -19.96
CA GLU A 171 2.59 -6.97 -21.27
C GLU A 171 3.81 -6.12 -21.59
N LEU A 172 4.89 -6.76 -22.05
CA LEU A 172 6.14 -6.09 -22.43
C LEU A 172 6.36 -6.18 -23.94
N PRO A 173 5.56 -5.46 -24.76
CA PRO A 173 5.71 -5.51 -26.21
C PRO A 173 7.11 -5.01 -26.63
N PRO A 174 7.67 -5.56 -27.72
CA PRO A 174 8.90 -5.04 -28.28
C PRO A 174 8.81 -3.53 -28.49
N LEU A 175 9.87 -2.80 -28.14
CA LEU A 175 9.91 -1.36 -28.35
C LEU A 175 9.67 -1.04 -29.84
N PRO A 176 8.72 -0.14 -30.16
CA PRO A 176 8.47 0.28 -31.54
C PRO A 176 9.75 0.73 -32.22
N GLN A 177 9.88 0.40 -33.51
CA GLN A 177 11.11 0.66 -34.27
C GLN A 177 11.56 2.14 -34.20
N GLY A 178 10.63 3.09 -34.34
CA GLY A 178 10.95 4.51 -34.23
C GLY A 178 11.51 4.94 -32.86
N ILE A 179 11.03 4.34 -31.77
CA ILE A 179 11.57 4.60 -30.42
C ILE A 179 12.98 4.00 -30.30
N ARG A 180 13.19 2.79 -30.83
CA ARG A 180 14.50 2.13 -30.82
C ARG A 180 15.55 2.92 -31.62
N GLU A 181 15.16 3.47 -32.77
CA GLU A 181 16.03 4.31 -33.60
C GLU A 181 16.36 5.64 -32.92
N GLU A 182 15.40 6.28 -32.26
CA GLU A 182 15.64 7.51 -31.50
C GLU A 182 16.59 7.28 -30.32
N PHE A 183 16.44 6.18 -29.58
CA PHE A 183 17.38 5.81 -28.51
C PHE A 183 18.80 5.61 -29.05
N LYS A 184 18.97 4.94 -30.20
CA LYS A 184 20.29 4.78 -30.83
C LYS A 184 20.89 6.12 -31.22
N ARG A 185 20.09 7.00 -31.83
CA ARG A 185 20.53 8.34 -32.26
C ARG A 185 21.05 9.19 -31.10
N ARG A 186 20.34 9.17 -29.96
CA ARG A 186 20.74 9.91 -28.74
C ARG A 186 21.88 9.23 -27.99
N GLY A 187 21.90 7.90 -27.93
CA GLY A 187 22.96 7.14 -27.28
C GLY A 187 24.31 7.23 -27.98
N SER A 188 24.32 7.39 -29.31
CA SER A 188 25.56 7.63 -30.09
C SER A 188 26.11 9.07 -29.97
N GLN A 189 25.40 9.96 -29.27
CA GLN A 189 25.79 11.36 -29.04
C GLN A 189 26.35 11.60 -27.63
N LEU A 190 26.42 10.54 -26.81
CA LEU A 190 27.02 10.50 -25.47
C LEU A 190 28.31 9.67 -25.53
#